data_AF-A0A812KYQ7-F1
#
_entry.id   AF-A0A812KYQ7-F1
#
_cell.length_a   1.000
_cell.length_b   1.000
_cell.length_c   1.000
_cell.angle_alpha   90.00
_cell.angle_beta   90.00
_cell.angle_gamma   90.00
#
_symmetry.space_group_name_H-M   'P 1'
#
loop_
_entity.id
_entity.type
_entity.pdbx_description
1 polymer ?
#
loop_
_entity_poly.entity_id
_entity_poly.type
_entity_poly.pdbx_seq_one_letter_code
_entity_poly.pdbx_strand_id
1 'polypeptide(L)'
;MMDDDDVPPPKRRKGGQKQRLQQLAREETPATSSTADSGLAQFLEEAWAWGDLSPQQVQRIAALTKKDMLAAGLTESDVPGRLKKLAEIGTAGAHSNNCHRDLMAYLPGKCKLPRPFQEVLPFKTGQSAQAFMLPHEVFSALYHHYPGYWQASFLPGGVPALQAFWKHFDKHPCMADGTLADKDDFRKTCLPLALHGDAVPTTGLGKVWAKLLQTFNWHCMLCRGGSKATLFLVWSVFEQLLVAGDNGTLETFFRILKWSFTALYHGKFPEGSVPARKAGDWLANGFCGVLVCLQGDLEFFAKSLSLPRWSSNENCCPLCPATGSGAAMNWRNFRETAPWVGLCWRPASWRAFPERSKCPLFDIPAVSGATVAVDYMHSKYLGSDMYVYGGLFYYMCFYLMTDTPQANLLTIWSELQELYRLLGVKHRYAYFNRLTMFVRKSGPPKLRGRAAEVKGLALPMLHLWEKYMNGQLQLHRMILAMLKTNCTMELLLDEYRDEDFFPQAAANQFKAAAFQMAHLHGLVADHFHEQEDCPWLCHTTAKLHMVLHSALLAGTVNPRLVWCFANEDFMGITRKVAQNCVRGTKAAAANTKMLEHWRIGMGLHLSSVE
;
A
#
# COMPACT_ATOMS: atom_id res chain seq x y z
N MET A 1 -58.80 -50.95 53.67
CA MET A 1 -57.42 -50.52 53.35
C MET A 1 -57.49 -49.97 51.95
N MET A 2 -57.87 -48.70 51.85
CA MET A 2 -56.98 -47.52 51.85
C MET A 2 -56.48 -47.28 50.43
N ASP A 3 -57.01 -46.20 49.87
CA ASP A 3 -56.58 -45.46 48.69
C ASP A 3 -55.07 -45.24 48.70
N ASP A 4 -54.46 -45.24 47.52
CA ASP A 4 -53.63 -44.10 47.11
C ASP A 4 -53.28 -44.15 45.62
N ASP A 5 -53.29 -42.94 45.04
CA ASP A 5 -52.48 -42.46 43.91
C ASP A 5 -52.99 -42.58 42.47
N ASP A 6 -54.07 -41.84 42.24
CA ASP A 6 -54.34 -41.10 41.00
C ASP A 6 -53.37 -39.90 40.88
N VAL A 7 -52.19 -40.11 40.26
CA VAL A 7 -51.22 -39.02 39.99
C VAL A 7 -51.37 -38.55 38.53
N PRO A 8 -51.78 -37.29 38.27
CA PRO A 8 -51.88 -36.77 36.91
C PRO A 8 -50.47 -36.52 36.31
N PRO A 9 -50.30 -36.68 34.99
CA PRO A 9 -49.01 -36.52 34.35
C PRO A 9 -48.46 -35.10 34.54
N PRO A 10 -47.13 -34.94 34.69
CA PRO A 10 -46.53 -33.64 34.99
C PRO A 10 -46.82 -32.65 33.85
N LYS A 11 -47.46 -31.53 34.19
CA LYS A 11 -47.67 -30.40 33.28
C LYS A 11 -46.33 -29.96 32.69
N ARG A 12 -46.11 -30.23 31.41
CA ARG A 12 -45.00 -29.66 30.63
C ARG A 12 -45.02 -28.13 30.81
N ARG A 13 -43.96 -27.57 31.42
CA ARG A 13 -43.77 -26.12 31.51
C ARG A 13 -43.78 -25.54 30.09
N LYS A 14 -44.77 -24.71 29.79
CA LYS A 14 -44.81 -23.92 28.55
C LYS A 14 -43.56 -23.04 28.56
N GLY A 15 -42.63 -23.28 27.63
CA GLY A 15 -41.43 -22.46 27.46
C GLY A 15 -41.76 -20.97 27.44
N GLY A 16 -40.88 -20.15 28.00
CA GLY A 16 -41.07 -18.69 28.05
C GLY A 16 -41.25 -18.10 26.65
N GLN A 17 -41.84 -16.91 26.54
CA GLN A 17 -42.14 -16.23 25.27
C GLN A 17 -40.92 -16.17 24.33
N LYS A 18 -39.71 -16.06 24.89
CA LYS A 18 -38.42 -16.07 24.17
C LYS A 18 -38.08 -17.42 23.52
N GLN A 19 -38.41 -18.54 24.17
CA GLN A 19 -38.23 -19.89 23.59
C GLN A 19 -39.26 -20.17 22.49
N ARG A 20 -40.50 -19.68 22.64
CA ARG A 20 -41.52 -19.80 21.59
C ARG A 20 -41.19 -18.95 20.36
N LEU A 21 -40.65 -17.75 20.55
CA LEU A 21 -40.15 -16.91 19.44
C LEU A 21 -38.94 -17.55 18.74
N GLN A 22 -38.04 -18.22 19.48
CA GLN A 22 -36.93 -18.98 18.89
C GLN A 22 -37.38 -20.25 18.16
N GLN A 23 -38.46 -20.88 18.61
CA GLN A 23 -39.02 -22.08 17.98
C GLN A 23 -39.80 -21.72 16.71
N LEU A 24 -40.59 -20.64 16.73
CA LEU A 24 -41.23 -20.07 15.53
C LEU A 24 -40.19 -19.60 14.51
N ALA A 25 -39.09 -18.99 14.95
CA ALA A 25 -37.98 -18.61 14.06
C ALA A 25 -37.22 -19.81 13.46
N ARG A 26 -37.33 -21.00 14.07
CA ARG A 26 -36.78 -22.26 13.52
C ARG A 26 -37.77 -22.95 12.58
N GLU A 27 -39.07 -22.80 12.81
CA GLU A 27 -40.14 -23.38 12.00
C GLU A 27 -40.48 -22.55 10.75
N GLU A 28 -40.12 -21.25 10.71
CA GLU A 28 -40.24 -20.37 9.52
C GLU A 28 -39.07 -20.46 8.53
N THR A 29 -38.45 -21.62 8.35
CA THR A 29 -37.52 -21.82 7.21
C THR A 29 -38.21 -22.64 6.13
N PRO A 30 -38.87 -22.03 5.13
CA PRO A 30 -39.33 -22.77 3.97
C PRO A 30 -38.13 -23.32 3.21
N ALA A 31 -38.24 -24.58 2.80
CA ALA A 31 -37.31 -25.21 1.90
C ALA A 31 -37.22 -24.43 0.57
N THR A 32 -35.98 -24.04 0.24
CA THR A 32 -35.42 -23.87 -1.11
C THR A 32 -36.35 -23.29 -2.18
N SER A 33 -36.61 -21.99 -2.12
CA SER A 33 -36.68 -21.20 -3.35
C SER A 33 -35.24 -20.90 -3.79
N SER A 34 -34.95 -21.05 -5.07
CA SER A 34 -33.62 -20.79 -5.63
C SER A 34 -33.16 -19.38 -5.24
N THR A 35 -32.22 -19.27 -4.32
CA THR A 35 -31.57 -18.01 -3.94
C THR A 35 -30.66 -17.59 -5.09
N ALA A 36 -31.26 -17.09 -6.17
CA ALA A 36 -30.52 -16.31 -7.13
C ALA A 36 -29.94 -15.12 -6.36
N ASP A 37 -28.62 -15.10 -6.23
CA ASP A 37 -27.96 -14.12 -5.40
C ASP A 37 -28.18 -12.73 -6.02
N SER A 38 -28.71 -11.78 -5.24
CA SER A 38 -29.03 -10.46 -5.78
C SER A 38 -27.73 -9.70 -6.00
N GLY A 39 -27.31 -9.58 -7.26
CA GLY A 39 -26.12 -8.81 -7.64
C GLY A 39 -26.19 -7.35 -7.15
N LEU A 40 -27.38 -6.75 -7.12
CA LEU A 40 -27.58 -5.43 -6.52
C LEU A 40 -27.35 -5.45 -5.00
N ALA A 41 -27.90 -6.42 -4.27
CA ALA A 41 -27.67 -6.51 -2.83
C ALA A 41 -26.18 -6.71 -2.52
N GLN A 42 -25.48 -7.56 -3.30
CA GLN A 42 -24.03 -7.71 -3.18
C GLN A 42 -23.29 -6.39 -3.41
N PHE A 43 -23.59 -5.69 -4.50
CA PHE A 43 -23.00 -4.39 -4.79
C PHE A 43 -23.24 -3.38 -3.66
N LEU A 44 -24.46 -3.30 -3.12
CA LEU A 44 -24.78 -2.38 -2.03
C LEU A 44 -24.03 -2.71 -0.73
N GLU A 45 -23.90 -4.00 -0.40
CA GLU A 45 -23.13 -4.47 0.77
C GLU A 45 -21.64 -4.11 0.62
N GLU A 46 -21.04 -4.37 -0.54
CA GLU A 46 -19.65 -4.05 -0.84
C GLU A 46 -19.40 -2.54 -0.88
N ALA A 47 -20.24 -1.79 -1.58
CA ALA A 47 -20.14 -0.35 -1.71
C ALA A 47 -20.23 0.35 -0.34
N TRP A 48 -21.08 -0.13 0.57
CA TRP A 48 -21.09 0.40 1.93
C TRP A 48 -19.85 0.03 2.73
N ALA A 49 -19.40 -1.22 2.64
CA ALA A 49 -18.23 -1.69 3.39
C ALA A 49 -16.96 -0.92 2.99
N TRP A 50 -16.79 -0.63 1.70
CA TRP A 50 -15.66 0.15 1.15
C TRP A 50 -15.84 1.67 1.22
N GLY A 51 -16.95 2.16 1.79
CA GLY A 51 -17.19 3.58 1.96
C GLY A 51 -17.60 4.33 0.69
N ASP A 52 -18.15 3.64 -0.30
CA ASP A 52 -18.78 4.25 -1.47
C ASP A 52 -20.19 4.76 -1.16
N LEU A 53 -20.94 4.06 -0.30
CA LEU A 53 -22.31 4.40 0.08
C LEU A 53 -22.48 4.55 1.59
N SER A 54 -23.36 5.48 1.99
CA SER A 54 -23.85 5.57 3.36
C SER A 54 -24.86 4.45 3.65
N PRO A 55 -25.04 4.07 4.94
CA PRO A 55 -26.04 3.07 5.31
C PRO A 55 -27.47 3.51 4.93
N GLN A 56 -27.77 4.82 4.93
CA GLN A 56 -29.06 5.35 4.49
C GLN A 56 -29.23 5.26 2.97
N GLN A 57 -28.16 5.44 2.19
CA GLN A 57 -28.21 5.26 0.74
C GLN A 57 -28.47 3.80 0.38
N VAL A 58 -27.81 2.85 1.06
CA VAL A 58 -28.09 1.41 0.89
C VAL A 58 -29.55 1.09 1.16
N GLN A 59 -30.08 1.53 2.31
CA GLN A 59 -31.48 1.34 2.68
C GLN A 59 -32.42 1.89 1.60
N ARG A 60 -32.18 3.14 1.19
CA ARG A 60 -33.06 3.86 0.26
C ARG A 60 -33.09 3.20 -1.11
N ILE A 61 -31.92 2.80 -1.64
CA ILE A 61 -31.83 2.11 -2.93
C ILE A 61 -32.57 0.77 -2.85
N ALA A 62 -32.28 -0.04 -1.82
CA ALA A 62 -32.93 -1.34 -1.65
C ALA A 62 -34.46 -1.22 -1.50
N ALA A 63 -34.95 -0.24 -0.75
CA ALA A 63 -36.38 0.00 -0.57
C ALA A 63 -37.07 0.48 -1.85
N LEU A 64 -36.43 1.33 -2.65
CA LEU A 64 -36.95 1.74 -3.95
C LEU A 64 -36.99 0.57 -4.92
N THR A 65 -35.93 -0.23 -5.01
CA THR A 65 -35.93 -1.43 -5.87
C THR A 65 -37.02 -2.41 -5.46
N LYS A 66 -37.19 -2.66 -4.15
CA LYS A 66 -38.30 -3.49 -3.64
C LYS A 66 -39.65 -2.94 -4.10
N LYS A 67 -39.87 -1.63 -3.96
CA LYS A 67 -41.11 -0.98 -4.38
C LYS A 67 -41.36 -1.13 -5.89
N ASP A 68 -40.34 -0.94 -6.70
CA ASP A 68 -40.45 -1.02 -8.16
C ASP A 68 -40.75 -2.46 -8.62
N MET A 69 -40.13 -3.46 -7.98
CA MET A 69 -40.44 -4.88 -8.22
C MET A 69 -41.92 -5.19 -7.95
N LEU A 70 -42.45 -4.73 -6.80
CA LEU A 70 -43.85 -4.93 -6.46
C LEU A 70 -44.79 -4.18 -7.43
N ALA A 71 -44.41 -2.97 -7.85
CA ALA A 71 -45.16 -2.20 -8.83
C ALA A 71 -45.16 -2.86 -10.23
N ALA A 72 -44.14 -3.65 -10.55
CA ALA A 72 -44.05 -4.45 -11.77
C ALA A 72 -44.86 -5.76 -11.72
N GLY A 73 -45.66 -5.97 -10.66
CA GLY A 73 -46.52 -7.14 -10.50
C GLY A 73 -45.85 -8.34 -9.84
N LEU A 74 -44.62 -8.19 -9.34
CA LEU A 74 -43.97 -9.21 -8.52
C LEU A 74 -44.55 -9.21 -7.10
N THR A 75 -44.46 -10.35 -6.42
CA THR A 75 -44.91 -10.54 -5.04
C THR A 75 -43.77 -10.38 -4.04
N GLU A 76 -44.09 -10.31 -2.74
CA GLU A 76 -43.08 -10.28 -1.68
C GLU A 76 -42.14 -11.49 -1.67
N SER A 77 -42.60 -12.66 -2.16
CA SER A 77 -41.77 -13.86 -2.29
C SER A 77 -40.77 -13.79 -3.45
N ASP A 78 -41.03 -12.93 -4.44
CA ASP A 78 -40.14 -12.74 -5.60
C ASP A 78 -38.98 -11.78 -5.31
N VAL A 79 -39.07 -11.00 -4.23
CA VAL A 79 -38.00 -10.07 -3.83
C VAL A 79 -36.86 -10.86 -3.19
N PRO A 80 -35.61 -10.75 -3.69
CA PRO A 80 -34.48 -11.47 -3.12
C PRO A 80 -34.30 -11.17 -1.63
N GLY A 81 -34.12 -12.22 -0.83
CA GLY A 81 -34.08 -12.09 0.64
C GLY A 81 -33.02 -11.13 1.16
N ARG A 82 -31.83 -11.05 0.52
CA ARG A 82 -30.79 -10.05 0.86
C ARG A 82 -31.28 -8.63 0.62
N LEU A 83 -31.91 -8.39 -0.53
CA LEU A 83 -32.43 -7.07 -0.89
C LEU A 83 -33.57 -6.63 0.06
N LYS A 84 -34.45 -7.57 0.42
CA LYS A 84 -35.50 -7.34 1.42
C LYS A 84 -34.91 -6.95 2.78
N LYS A 85 -33.90 -7.68 3.28
CA LYS A 85 -33.19 -7.32 4.53
C LYS A 85 -32.57 -5.93 4.47
N LEU A 86 -31.94 -5.56 3.35
CA LEU A 86 -31.36 -4.22 3.17
C LEU A 86 -32.43 -3.13 3.12
N ALA A 87 -33.60 -3.40 2.54
CA ALA A 87 -34.71 -2.45 2.52
C ALA A 87 -35.30 -2.19 3.92
N GLU A 88 -35.24 -3.20 4.81
CA GLU A 88 -35.83 -3.17 6.15
C GLU A 88 -34.96 -2.51 7.23
N ILE A 89 -33.67 -2.25 6.97
CA ILE A 89 -32.78 -1.62 7.94
C ILE A 89 -33.29 -0.24 8.38
N GLY A 90 -33.03 0.13 9.63
CA GLY A 90 -33.52 1.37 10.22
C GLY A 90 -35.04 1.45 10.26
N THR A 91 -35.72 0.31 10.45
CA THR A 91 -37.19 0.21 10.42
C THR A 91 -37.75 0.72 9.09
N ALA A 92 -37.29 0.10 7.99
CA ALA A 92 -37.58 0.52 6.62
C ALA A 92 -37.26 1.99 6.33
N GLY A 93 -36.18 2.51 6.95
CA GLY A 93 -35.72 3.88 6.81
C GLY A 93 -36.40 4.91 7.72
N ALA A 94 -37.40 4.53 8.53
CA ALA A 94 -38.05 5.43 9.48
C ALA A 94 -37.07 5.95 10.56
N HIS A 95 -36.03 5.19 10.87
CA HIS A 95 -34.98 5.53 11.82
C HIS A 95 -33.61 5.48 11.14
N SER A 96 -33.28 6.54 10.41
CA SER A 96 -32.02 6.68 9.67
C SER A 96 -30.76 6.45 10.51
N ASN A 97 -30.78 6.82 11.80
CA ASN A 97 -29.67 6.61 12.73
C ASN A 97 -29.42 5.13 13.06
N ASN A 98 -30.42 4.27 12.86
CA ASN A 98 -30.33 2.83 13.14
C ASN A 98 -29.77 2.03 11.94
N CYS A 99 -29.81 2.57 10.72
CA CYS A 99 -29.37 1.83 9.52
C CYS A 99 -27.92 1.30 9.63
N HIS A 100 -27.01 2.09 10.23
CA HIS A 100 -25.62 1.66 10.41
C HIS A 100 -25.51 0.48 11.37
N ARG A 101 -26.17 0.57 12.53
CA ARG A 101 -26.20 -0.48 13.55
C ARG A 101 -26.76 -1.77 12.97
N ASP A 102 -27.84 -1.67 12.20
CA ASP A 102 -28.52 -2.83 11.63
C ASP A 102 -27.65 -3.51 10.55
N LEU A 103 -26.94 -2.75 9.70
CA LEU A 103 -25.94 -3.31 8.77
C LEU A 103 -24.77 -3.97 9.50
N MET A 104 -24.26 -3.33 10.55
CA MET A 104 -23.21 -3.88 11.42
C MET A 104 -23.67 -5.12 12.19
N ALA A 105 -24.97 -5.35 12.37
CA ALA A 105 -25.48 -6.60 12.95
C ALA A 105 -25.63 -7.70 11.89
N TYR A 106 -26.03 -7.32 10.67
CA TYR A 106 -26.32 -8.24 9.57
C TYR A 106 -25.07 -8.80 8.89
N LEU A 107 -24.09 -7.95 8.55
CA LEU A 107 -22.97 -8.33 7.68
C LEU A 107 -21.83 -9.11 8.34
N PRO A 108 -21.45 -8.88 9.62
CA PRO A 108 -20.36 -9.63 10.25
C PRO A 108 -20.54 -11.15 10.28
N GLY A 109 -21.78 -11.65 10.25
CA GLY A 109 -22.05 -13.10 10.18
C GLY A 109 -21.52 -13.77 8.91
N LYS A 110 -21.20 -12.98 7.87
CA LYS A 110 -20.64 -13.47 6.59
C LYS A 110 -19.11 -13.42 6.54
N CYS A 111 -18.47 -12.72 7.48
CA CYS A 111 -17.03 -12.49 7.45
C CYS A 111 -16.29 -13.46 8.40
N LYS A 112 -15.42 -14.30 7.84
CA LYS A 112 -14.58 -15.25 8.58
C LYS A 112 -13.21 -14.67 8.98
N LEU A 113 -12.92 -13.41 8.67
CA LEU A 113 -11.71 -12.73 9.18
C LEU A 113 -11.84 -12.48 10.70
N PRO A 114 -10.72 -12.53 11.44
CA PRO A 114 -10.73 -12.39 12.90
C PRO A 114 -11.28 -11.03 13.31
N ARG A 115 -11.92 -10.97 14.48
CA ARG A 115 -12.31 -9.67 15.04
C ARG A 115 -11.05 -8.87 15.39
N PRO A 116 -11.06 -7.52 15.28
CA PRO A 116 -9.89 -6.72 15.59
C PRO A 116 -9.47 -6.86 17.05
N PHE A 117 -8.18 -7.13 17.26
CA PHE A 117 -7.52 -7.08 18.57
C PHE A 117 -7.59 -5.67 19.15
N GLN A 118 -7.82 -5.54 20.46
CA GLN A 118 -7.92 -4.25 21.14
C GLN A 118 -6.72 -4.06 22.07
N GLU A 119 -6.06 -2.90 21.96
CA GLU A 119 -4.99 -2.50 22.89
C GLU A 119 -5.06 -1.01 23.19
N VAL A 120 -4.63 -0.60 24.38
CA VAL A 120 -4.63 0.81 24.77
C VAL A 120 -3.35 1.48 24.33
N LEU A 121 -3.46 2.51 23.48
CA LEU A 121 -2.32 3.32 23.06
C LEU A 121 -2.30 4.68 23.76
N PRO A 122 -1.10 5.24 24.01
CA PRO A 122 -0.96 6.61 24.45
C PRO A 122 -1.19 7.57 23.27
N PHE A 123 -2.03 8.59 23.47
CA PHE A 123 -2.23 9.69 22.53
C PHE A 123 -2.09 11.04 23.24
N LYS A 124 -1.96 12.12 22.46
CA LYS A 124 -1.94 13.49 23.03
C LYS A 124 -3.19 13.84 23.82
N THR A 125 -4.30 13.14 23.55
CA THR A 125 -5.58 13.30 24.26
C THR A 125 -5.75 12.35 25.44
N GLY A 126 -4.67 11.68 25.87
CA GLY A 126 -4.70 10.62 26.88
C GLY A 126 -4.66 9.22 26.25
N GLN A 127 -4.92 8.20 27.08
CA GLN A 127 -4.95 6.81 26.64
C GLN A 127 -6.27 6.49 25.93
N SER A 128 -6.21 5.71 24.85
CA SER A 128 -7.40 5.27 24.13
C SER A 128 -7.22 3.86 23.57
N ALA A 129 -8.26 3.03 23.72
CA ALA A 129 -8.31 1.72 23.09
C ALA A 129 -8.31 1.87 21.56
N GLN A 130 -7.50 1.06 20.90
CA GLN A 130 -7.33 0.99 19.46
C GLN A 130 -7.54 -0.43 18.98
N ALA A 131 -8.15 -0.55 17.81
CA ALA A 131 -8.32 -1.81 17.11
C ALA A 131 -7.12 -2.07 16.17
N PHE A 132 -6.74 -3.34 16.04
CA PHE A 132 -5.69 -3.82 15.14
C PHE A 132 -6.16 -5.09 14.42
N MET A 133 -5.88 -5.19 13.14
CA MET A 133 -5.97 -6.45 12.40
C MET A 133 -4.58 -7.10 12.41
N LEU A 134 -4.37 -8.03 13.35
CA LEU A 134 -3.07 -8.63 13.58
C LEU A 134 -2.64 -9.51 12.41
N PRO A 135 -1.43 -9.29 11.82
CA PRO A 135 -0.93 -10.09 10.71
C PRO A 135 -1.05 -11.61 10.88
N HIS A 136 -0.66 -12.17 12.04
CA HIS A 136 -0.73 -13.63 12.25
C HIS A 136 -2.15 -14.19 12.29
N GLU A 137 -3.12 -13.46 12.86
CA GLU A 137 -4.52 -13.90 12.89
C GLU A 137 -5.16 -13.81 11.51
N VAL A 138 -4.87 -12.74 10.75
CA VAL A 138 -5.34 -12.60 9.37
C VAL A 138 -4.75 -13.70 8.49
N PHE A 139 -3.44 -13.95 8.57
CA PHE A 139 -2.76 -15.01 7.82
C PHE A 139 -3.38 -16.39 8.08
N SER A 140 -3.63 -16.72 9.36
CA SER A 140 -4.27 -17.98 9.74
C SER A 140 -5.70 -18.08 9.19
N ALA A 141 -6.47 -16.99 9.25
CA ALA A 141 -7.82 -16.96 8.70
C ALA A 141 -7.83 -17.12 7.18
N LEU A 142 -6.90 -16.49 6.44
CA LEU A 142 -6.77 -16.68 5.00
C LEU A 142 -6.56 -18.15 4.66
N TYR A 143 -5.64 -18.83 5.35
CA TYR A 143 -5.36 -20.24 5.11
C TYR A 143 -6.54 -21.17 5.45
N HIS A 144 -7.16 -21.01 6.63
CA HIS A 144 -8.17 -21.95 7.11
C HIS A 144 -9.61 -21.67 6.62
N HIS A 145 -9.90 -20.43 6.23
CA HIS A 145 -11.27 -20.00 5.95
C HIS A 145 -11.50 -19.53 4.51
N TYR A 146 -10.41 -19.25 3.78
CA TYR A 146 -10.43 -18.80 2.40
C TYR A 146 -9.38 -19.57 1.54
N PRO A 147 -9.46 -20.91 1.46
CA PRO A 147 -8.48 -21.72 0.73
C PRO A 147 -8.44 -21.43 -0.77
N GLY A 148 -9.58 -21.07 -1.39
CA GLY A 148 -9.65 -20.66 -2.78
C GLY A 148 -8.86 -19.38 -3.03
N TYR A 149 -9.07 -18.36 -2.21
CA TYR A 149 -8.25 -17.14 -2.24
C TYR A 149 -6.77 -17.43 -1.96
N TRP A 150 -6.47 -18.27 -0.97
CA TRP A 150 -5.11 -18.64 -0.62
C TRP A 150 -4.35 -19.20 -1.84
N GLN A 151 -4.97 -20.11 -2.57
CA GLN A 151 -4.36 -20.75 -3.76
C GLN A 151 -4.33 -19.83 -4.98
N ALA A 152 -5.38 -19.04 -5.20
CA ALA A 152 -5.50 -18.21 -6.40
C ALA A 152 -4.68 -16.92 -6.32
N SER A 153 -4.62 -16.30 -5.14
CA SER A 153 -4.16 -14.91 -5.00
C SER A 153 -3.04 -14.73 -4.00
N PHE A 154 -2.99 -15.50 -2.90
CA PHE A 154 -1.99 -15.29 -1.84
C PHE A 154 -0.69 -16.10 -2.06
N LEU A 155 -0.83 -17.38 -2.44
CA LEU A 155 0.24 -18.29 -2.84
C LEU A 155 -0.04 -18.86 -4.25
N PRO A 156 -0.10 -17.99 -5.28
CA PRO A 156 -0.36 -18.44 -6.64
C PRO A 156 0.77 -19.36 -7.12
N GLY A 157 0.42 -20.48 -7.75
CA GLY A 157 1.38 -21.49 -8.20
C GLY A 157 1.95 -22.37 -7.07
N GLY A 158 1.48 -22.22 -5.83
CA GLY A 158 1.79 -23.10 -4.71
C GLY A 158 3.26 -23.09 -4.28
N VAL A 159 3.69 -24.19 -3.66
CA VAL A 159 5.07 -24.40 -3.18
C VAL A 159 6.13 -24.24 -4.30
N PRO A 160 5.92 -24.72 -5.55
CA PRO A 160 6.90 -24.50 -6.61
C PRO A 160 7.20 -23.02 -6.90
N ALA A 161 6.18 -22.16 -6.92
CA ALA A 161 6.36 -20.72 -7.10
C ALA A 161 7.13 -20.10 -5.92
N LEU A 162 6.83 -20.53 -4.69
CA LEU A 162 7.56 -20.10 -3.50
C LEU A 162 9.04 -20.48 -3.56
N GLN A 163 9.35 -21.72 -3.97
CA GLN A 163 10.72 -22.17 -4.13
C GLN A 163 11.46 -21.37 -5.22
N ALA A 164 10.78 -21.09 -6.33
CA ALA A 164 11.34 -20.28 -7.42
C ALA A 164 11.66 -18.85 -6.96
N PHE A 165 10.79 -18.25 -6.14
CA PHE A 165 11.04 -16.96 -5.51
C PHE A 165 12.31 -17.00 -4.65
N TRP A 166 12.37 -17.92 -3.69
CA TRP A 166 13.50 -17.99 -2.76
C TRP A 166 14.83 -18.36 -3.42
N LYS A 167 14.81 -19.08 -4.55
CA LYS A 167 16.02 -19.38 -5.34
C LYS A 167 16.69 -18.12 -5.91
N HIS A 168 15.91 -17.06 -6.13
CA HIS A 168 16.44 -15.79 -6.62
C HIS A 168 16.67 -14.80 -5.48
N PHE A 169 15.71 -14.73 -4.55
CA PHE A 169 15.74 -13.80 -3.44
C PHE A 169 16.81 -14.15 -2.38
N ASP A 170 17.30 -15.39 -2.31
CA ASP A 170 18.39 -15.77 -1.39
C ASP A 170 19.70 -15.00 -1.61
N LYS A 171 19.87 -14.39 -2.79
CA LYS A 171 20.99 -13.49 -3.12
C LYS A 171 20.78 -12.05 -2.65
N HIS A 172 19.56 -11.68 -2.23
CA HIS A 172 19.26 -10.35 -1.76
C HIS A 172 20.11 -10.02 -0.52
N PRO A 173 20.66 -8.79 -0.37
CA PRO A 173 21.51 -8.44 0.77
C PRO A 173 20.88 -8.67 2.15
N CYS A 174 19.55 -8.57 2.28
CA CYS A 174 18.85 -8.88 3.53
C CYS A 174 18.94 -10.36 3.95
N MET A 175 19.22 -11.26 3.01
CA MET A 175 19.37 -12.70 3.23
C MET A 175 20.81 -13.11 3.58
N ALA A 176 21.75 -12.15 3.55
CA ALA A 176 23.14 -12.41 3.94
C ALA A 176 23.26 -12.82 5.42
N ASP A 177 24.43 -13.30 5.82
CA ASP A 177 24.76 -13.59 7.22
C ASP A 177 23.85 -14.65 7.88
N GLY A 178 23.20 -15.52 7.08
CA GLY A 178 22.38 -16.62 7.59
C GLY A 178 21.03 -16.17 8.17
N THR A 179 20.43 -15.09 7.65
CA THR A 179 19.15 -14.50 8.10
C THR A 179 18.01 -15.50 8.38
N LEU A 180 17.95 -16.62 7.67
CA LEU A 180 16.96 -17.71 7.86
C LEU A 180 17.61 -19.07 8.14
N ALA A 181 18.83 -19.09 8.69
CA ALA A 181 19.56 -20.34 8.94
C ALA A 181 18.87 -21.23 9.99
N ASP A 182 18.01 -20.69 10.84
CA ASP A 182 17.19 -21.41 11.82
C ASP A 182 15.89 -21.99 11.22
N LYS A 183 15.65 -21.82 9.91
CA LYS A 183 14.44 -22.27 9.22
C LYS A 183 14.73 -23.43 8.29
N ASP A 184 14.47 -24.63 8.77
CA ASP A 184 14.45 -25.83 7.94
C ASP A 184 13.42 -25.68 6.81
N ASP A 185 13.82 -26.08 5.60
CA ASP A 185 12.95 -26.07 4.42
C ASP A 185 12.27 -24.71 4.14
N PHE A 186 12.86 -23.58 4.54
CA PHE A 186 12.24 -22.25 4.42
C PHE A 186 11.71 -21.95 3.01
N ARG A 187 12.37 -22.47 1.98
CA ARG A 187 11.96 -22.31 0.58
C ARG A 187 10.59 -22.91 0.24
N LYS A 188 10.05 -23.80 1.09
CA LYS A 188 8.76 -24.48 0.91
C LYS A 188 7.67 -23.98 1.85
N THR A 189 8.04 -23.35 2.97
CA THR A 189 7.12 -23.06 4.08
C THR A 189 7.07 -21.58 4.46
N CYS A 190 8.12 -20.80 4.20
CA CYS A 190 8.20 -19.39 4.59
C CYS A 190 7.70 -18.49 3.46
N LEU A 191 6.56 -17.83 3.62
CA LEU A 191 6.06 -16.87 2.64
C LEU A 191 6.76 -15.51 2.81
N PRO A 192 7.29 -14.90 1.73
CA PRO A 192 7.91 -13.58 1.80
C PRO A 192 6.85 -12.49 1.99
N LEU A 193 6.97 -11.72 3.06
CA LEU A 193 6.03 -10.66 3.42
C LEU A 193 6.67 -9.28 3.29
N ALA A 194 5.82 -8.30 2.97
CA ALA A 194 6.15 -6.89 2.97
C ALA A 194 5.24 -6.12 3.92
N LEU A 195 5.79 -5.13 4.63
CA LEU A 195 5.06 -4.16 5.44
C LEU A 195 5.24 -2.79 4.82
N HIS A 196 4.14 -2.07 4.65
CA HIS A 196 4.08 -0.72 4.13
C HIS A 196 3.53 0.24 5.18
N GLY A 197 4.07 1.47 5.21
CA GLY A 197 3.50 2.59 5.93
C GLY A 197 3.57 3.89 5.15
N ASP A 198 2.49 4.67 5.19
CA ASP A 198 2.39 5.99 4.56
C ASP A 198 1.28 6.84 5.21
N ALA A 199 1.23 8.14 4.92
CA ALA A 199 0.24 9.06 5.43
C ALA A 199 -0.53 9.78 4.31
N VAL A 200 -1.87 9.66 4.35
CA VAL A 200 -2.74 10.24 3.32
C VAL A 200 -3.61 11.37 3.88
N PRO A 201 -3.72 12.53 3.20
CA PRO A 201 -4.68 13.56 3.57
C PRO A 201 -6.11 13.00 3.55
N THR A 202 -6.81 13.09 4.69
CA THR A 202 -8.13 12.46 4.86
C THR A 202 -9.24 13.48 5.08
N THR A 203 -9.04 14.47 5.96
CA THR A 203 -9.99 15.57 6.17
C THR A 203 -9.35 16.91 5.83
N GLY A 204 -10.13 17.88 5.34
CA GLY A 204 -9.59 19.20 4.98
C GLY A 204 -8.75 19.19 3.71
N LEU A 205 -9.12 18.38 2.73
CA LEU A 205 -8.38 18.24 1.47
C LEU A 205 -8.15 19.60 0.79
N GLY A 206 -6.89 19.85 0.42
CA GLY A 206 -6.49 21.11 -0.21
C GLY A 206 -6.50 22.32 0.73
N LYS A 207 -6.67 22.12 2.04
CA LYS A 207 -6.61 23.17 3.05
C LYS A 207 -5.33 23.03 3.89
N VAL A 208 -4.86 24.14 4.44
CA VAL A 208 -3.66 24.19 5.31
C VAL A 208 -3.84 23.34 6.58
N TRP A 209 -5.08 23.12 7.02
CA TRP A 209 -5.44 22.31 8.17
C TRP A 209 -5.76 20.84 7.82
N ALA A 210 -5.33 20.36 6.64
CA ALA A 210 -5.51 18.96 6.25
C ALA A 210 -4.96 18.02 7.32
N LYS A 211 -5.77 17.04 7.74
CA LYS A 211 -5.34 16.01 8.71
C LYS A 211 -4.91 14.77 7.95
N LEU A 212 -3.67 14.37 8.19
CA LEU A 212 -3.06 13.18 7.61
C LEU A 212 -3.42 11.95 8.44
N LEU A 213 -3.87 10.91 7.75
CA LEU A 213 -4.11 9.60 8.32
C LEU A 213 -2.93 8.70 7.96
N GLN A 214 -2.08 8.42 8.94
CA GLN A 214 -1.03 7.42 8.82
C GLN A 214 -1.67 6.03 8.81
N THR A 215 -1.28 5.20 7.86
CA THR A 215 -1.85 3.87 7.63
C THR A 215 -0.73 2.86 7.44
N PHE A 216 -0.93 1.67 8.02
CA PHE A 216 -0.02 0.55 7.94
C PHE A 216 -0.74 -0.66 7.36
N ASN A 217 -0.14 -1.29 6.36
CA ASN A 217 -0.68 -2.48 5.72
C ASN A 217 0.44 -3.45 5.36
N TRP A 218 0.11 -4.71 5.16
CA TRP A 218 1.07 -5.74 4.78
C TRP A 218 0.54 -6.60 3.64
N HIS A 219 1.41 -7.34 2.97
CA HIS A 219 1.04 -8.29 1.94
C HIS A 219 2.08 -9.40 1.77
N CYS A 220 1.73 -10.49 1.10
CA CYS A 220 2.73 -11.43 0.58
C CYS A 220 3.29 -10.89 -0.75
N MET A 221 4.60 -11.00 -0.95
CA MET A 221 5.25 -10.53 -2.18
C MET A 221 4.89 -11.39 -3.41
N LEU A 222 4.36 -12.60 -3.18
CA LEU A 222 3.83 -13.48 -4.24
C LEU A 222 2.39 -13.12 -4.63
N CYS A 223 1.72 -12.25 -3.89
CA CYS A 223 0.32 -11.96 -4.15
C CYS A 223 0.11 -11.46 -5.58
N ARG A 224 -1.03 -11.85 -6.19
CA ARG A 224 -1.45 -11.36 -7.51
C ARG A 224 -2.87 -10.79 -7.41
N GLY A 225 -3.09 -9.65 -8.07
CA GLY A 225 -4.38 -8.96 -8.05
C GLY A 225 -4.27 -7.44 -7.88
N GLY A 226 -5.41 -6.78 -7.77
CA GLY A 226 -5.48 -5.35 -7.46
C GLY A 226 -5.20 -5.06 -5.98
N SER A 227 -4.94 -3.79 -5.66
CA SER A 227 -4.56 -3.37 -4.30
C SER A 227 -5.56 -3.80 -3.22
N LYS A 228 -6.85 -3.70 -3.51
CA LYS A 228 -7.95 -4.13 -2.64
C LYS A 228 -7.90 -5.62 -2.31
N ALA A 229 -7.36 -6.45 -3.21
CA ALA A 229 -7.32 -7.90 -3.09
C ALA A 229 -6.06 -8.40 -2.39
N THR A 230 -4.95 -7.65 -2.44
CA THR A 230 -3.64 -8.15 -2.03
C THR A 230 -3.06 -7.47 -0.80
N LEU A 231 -3.56 -6.28 -0.41
CA LEU A 231 -3.06 -5.53 0.75
C LEU A 231 -3.99 -5.64 1.95
N PHE A 232 -3.40 -5.96 3.10
CA PHE A 232 -4.10 -6.18 4.35
C PHE A 232 -3.83 -5.04 5.33
N LEU A 233 -4.87 -4.30 5.67
CA LEU A 233 -4.80 -3.20 6.63
C LEU A 233 -4.46 -3.76 8.02
N VAL A 234 -3.52 -3.12 8.72
CA VAL A 234 -3.22 -3.41 10.13
C VAL A 234 -3.89 -2.38 11.03
N TRP A 235 -3.58 -1.11 10.79
CA TRP A 235 -3.93 0.00 11.67
C TRP A 235 -3.82 1.33 10.92
N SER A 236 -4.69 2.28 11.28
CA SER A 236 -4.52 3.68 10.86
C SER A 236 -4.75 4.64 12.01
N VAL A 237 -4.11 5.80 11.94
CA VAL A 237 -4.15 6.81 12.99
C VAL A 237 -3.93 8.19 12.41
N PHE A 238 -4.58 9.19 12.99
CA PHE A 238 -4.30 10.57 12.63
C PHE A 238 -2.99 11.06 13.26
N GLU A 239 -2.07 11.59 12.44
CA GLU A 239 -0.74 11.99 12.90
C GLU A 239 -0.76 13.00 14.05
N GLN A 240 -1.75 13.90 14.08
CA GLN A 240 -1.84 14.89 15.15
C GLN A 240 -2.08 14.28 16.54
N LEU A 241 -2.52 13.03 16.64
CA LEU A 241 -2.76 12.32 17.90
C LEU A 241 -1.49 11.68 18.47
N LEU A 242 -0.44 11.50 17.66
CA LEU A 242 0.74 10.72 18.00
C LEU A 242 1.56 11.39 19.10
N VAL A 243 1.99 10.59 20.07
CA VAL A 243 2.98 10.94 21.09
C VAL A 243 4.31 10.31 20.70
N ALA A 244 5.38 11.09 20.72
CA ALA A 244 6.74 10.62 20.44
C ALA A 244 7.41 10.03 21.70
N GLY A 245 8.52 9.30 21.50
CA GLY A 245 9.37 8.75 22.57
C GLY A 245 9.23 7.23 22.77
N ASP A 246 10.01 6.69 23.70
CA ASP A 246 10.18 5.24 23.95
C ASP A 246 8.94 4.54 24.55
N ASN A 247 7.94 5.32 24.95
CA ASN A 247 6.60 4.87 25.32
C ASN A 247 5.54 5.65 24.53
N GLY A 248 5.92 6.13 23.35
CA GLY A 248 5.06 6.86 22.43
C GLY A 248 4.08 5.95 21.70
N THR A 249 3.21 6.56 20.91
CA THR A 249 2.15 5.85 20.19
C THR A 249 2.72 4.83 19.20
N LEU A 250 3.65 5.27 18.34
CA LEU A 250 4.22 4.42 17.30
C LEU A 250 5.13 3.33 17.89
N GLU A 251 5.89 3.66 18.93
CA GLU A 251 6.72 2.69 19.66
C GLU A 251 5.87 1.55 20.25
N THR A 252 4.77 1.89 20.94
CA THR A 252 3.83 0.90 21.48
C THR A 252 3.19 0.07 20.35
N PHE A 253 2.79 0.71 19.26
CA PHE A 253 2.27 0.03 18.07
C PHE A 253 3.28 -0.94 17.43
N PHE A 254 4.55 -0.53 17.30
CA PHE A 254 5.58 -1.38 16.71
C PHE A 254 5.95 -2.56 17.60
N ARG A 255 5.78 -2.47 18.93
CA ARG A 255 5.89 -3.65 19.82
C ARG A 255 4.79 -4.67 19.57
N ILE A 256 3.55 -4.22 19.32
CA ILE A 256 2.44 -5.10 18.93
C ILE A 256 2.74 -5.76 17.57
N LEU A 257 3.22 -4.99 16.60
CA LEU A 257 3.62 -5.54 15.31
C LEU A 257 4.79 -6.53 15.42
N LYS A 258 5.81 -6.20 16.22
CA LYS A 258 6.93 -7.11 16.51
C LYS A 258 6.44 -8.44 17.03
N TRP A 259 5.55 -8.43 18.03
CA TRP A 259 4.92 -9.64 18.56
C TRP A 259 4.19 -10.44 17.48
N SER A 260 3.33 -9.78 16.68
CA SER A 260 2.55 -10.44 15.64
C SER A 260 3.39 -11.03 14.50
N PHE A 261 4.39 -10.29 14.01
CA PHE A 261 5.28 -10.77 12.95
C PHE A 261 6.28 -11.82 13.45
N THR A 262 6.66 -11.78 14.72
CA THR A 262 7.47 -12.85 15.34
C THR A 262 6.67 -14.15 15.41
N ALA A 263 5.38 -14.09 15.75
CA ALA A 263 4.50 -15.25 15.67
C ALA A 263 4.40 -15.80 14.25
N LEU A 264 4.24 -14.92 13.24
CA LEU A 264 4.28 -15.30 11.83
C LEU A 264 5.60 -15.97 11.45
N TYR A 265 6.72 -15.42 11.91
CA TYR A 265 8.04 -16.00 11.66
C TYR A 265 8.09 -17.45 12.16
N HIS A 266 7.67 -17.69 13.40
CA HIS A 266 7.64 -19.04 13.98
C HIS A 266 6.55 -19.96 13.42
N GLY A 267 5.53 -19.42 12.73
CA GLY A 267 4.43 -20.19 12.17
C GLY A 267 3.43 -20.70 13.21
N LYS A 268 3.49 -20.19 14.44
CA LYS A 268 2.68 -20.65 15.57
C LYS A 268 1.94 -19.49 16.24
N PHE A 269 0.76 -19.78 16.76
CA PHE A 269 0.00 -18.81 17.55
C PHE A 269 0.80 -18.43 18.81
N PRO A 270 0.92 -17.12 19.12
CA PRO A 270 1.62 -16.68 20.30
C PRO A 270 0.71 -16.79 21.54
N GLU A 271 1.35 -16.85 22.71
CA GLU A 271 0.68 -16.59 23.98
C GLU A 271 0.07 -15.18 23.99
N GLY A 272 -1.07 -15.02 24.68
CA GLY A 272 -1.77 -13.72 24.77
C GLY A 272 -2.61 -13.34 23.55
N SER A 273 -2.67 -14.17 22.50
CA SER A 273 -3.60 -13.97 21.39
C SER A 273 -5.07 -14.13 21.83
N VAL A 274 -6.02 -13.56 21.07
CA VAL A 274 -7.46 -13.67 21.37
C VAL A 274 -7.88 -15.13 21.55
N PRO A 275 -7.46 -16.08 20.70
CA PRO A 275 -7.59 -17.49 21.02
C PRO A 275 -6.43 -17.97 21.88
N ALA A 276 -6.33 -17.54 23.15
CA ALA A 276 -5.26 -17.96 24.06
C ALA A 276 -5.12 -19.50 24.17
N ARG A 277 -6.21 -20.24 23.90
CA ARG A 277 -6.25 -21.71 23.83
C ARG A 277 -5.49 -22.31 22.63
N LYS A 278 -5.18 -21.53 21.61
CA LYS A 278 -4.43 -21.93 20.41
C LYS A 278 -2.94 -21.68 20.55
N ALA A 279 -2.47 -21.09 21.65
CA ALA A 279 -1.04 -20.80 21.81
C ALA A 279 -0.20 -22.06 21.57
N GLY A 280 0.80 -21.96 20.68
CA GLY A 280 1.64 -23.09 20.25
C GLY A 280 1.11 -23.89 19.05
N ASP A 281 -0.16 -23.78 18.69
CA ASP A 281 -0.73 -24.40 17.49
C ASP A 281 -0.20 -23.73 16.21
N TRP A 282 -0.19 -24.48 15.10
CA TRP A 282 0.21 -23.96 13.80
C TRP A 282 -0.77 -22.89 13.29
N LEU A 283 -0.23 -21.78 12.75
CA LEU A 283 -1.02 -20.74 12.11
C LEU A 283 -1.64 -21.21 10.80
N ALA A 284 -0.92 -22.02 10.03
CA ALA A 284 -1.31 -22.45 8.68
C ALA A 284 -0.68 -23.80 8.30
N ASN A 285 -0.84 -24.82 9.16
CA ASN A 285 -0.34 -26.20 8.95
C ASN A 285 1.14 -26.27 8.49
N GLY A 286 2.02 -25.54 9.15
CA GLY A 286 3.46 -25.50 8.84
C GLY A 286 3.90 -24.35 7.94
N PHE A 287 2.99 -23.68 7.21
CA PHE A 287 3.33 -22.40 6.57
C PHE A 287 3.54 -21.30 7.61
N CYS A 288 4.53 -20.46 7.37
CA CYS A 288 4.88 -19.31 8.20
C CYS A 288 5.20 -18.10 7.30
N GLY A 289 5.34 -16.91 7.89
CA GLY A 289 5.58 -15.66 7.16
C GLY A 289 6.86 -14.99 7.61
N VAL A 290 7.68 -14.52 6.66
CA VAL A 290 8.94 -13.83 6.96
C VAL A 290 8.89 -12.42 6.39
N LEU A 291 9.05 -11.42 7.25
CA LEU A 291 9.09 -10.03 6.83
C LEU A 291 10.45 -9.71 6.18
N VAL A 292 10.47 -9.66 4.84
CA VAL A 292 11.69 -9.44 4.05
C VAL A 292 11.72 -8.10 3.33
N CYS A 293 10.66 -7.30 3.47
CA CYS A 293 10.53 -6.02 2.80
C CYS A 293 9.79 -4.98 3.68
N LEU A 294 10.43 -3.83 3.92
CA LEU A 294 9.81 -2.65 4.52
C LEU A 294 9.67 -1.58 3.44
N GLN A 295 8.43 -1.22 3.10
CA GLN A 295 8.07 -0.30 2.04
C GLN A 295 7.52 1.01 2.60
N GLY A 296 7.74 2.09 1.85
CA GLY A 296 7.21 3.41 2.15
C GLY A 296 8.11 4.48 1.56
N ASP A 297 7.69 5.73 1.71
CA ASP A 297 8.50 6.85 1.28
C ASP A 297 9.63 7.17 2.29
N LEU A 298 10.50 8.12 1.92
CA LEU A 298 11.62 8.51 2.79
C LEU A 298 11.14 9.17 4.09
N GLU A 299 9.97 9.82 4.07
CA GLU A 299 9.39 10.47 5.24
C GLU A 299 8.92 9.43 6.26
N PHE A 300 8.25 8.36 5.80
CA PHE A 300 7.87 7.21 6.60
C PHE A 300 9.09 6.57 7.27
N PHE A 301 10.15 6.29 6.49
CA PHE A 301 11.38 5.72 7.02
C PHE A 301 12.00 6.60 8.11
N ALA A 302 12.10 7.91 7.88
CA ALA A 302 12.72 8.82 8.83
C ALA A 302 11.86 9.03 10.09
N LYS A 303 10.57 9.32 9.93
CA LYS A 303 9.68 9.68 11.05
C LYS A 303 9.19 8.49 11.85
N SER A 304 8.84 7.40 11.17
CA SER A 304 8.16 6.26 11.79
C SER A 304 9.15 5.18 12.17
N LEU A 305 10.09 4.87 11.28
CA LEU A 305 11.07 3.82 11.54
C LEU A 305 12.35 4.36 12.17
N SER A 306 12.45 5.65 12.46
CA SER A 306 13.66 6.29 13.02
C SER A 306 14.92 5.94 12.21
N LEU A 307 14.78 5.81 10.89
CA LEU A 307 15.89 5.62 9.97
C LEU A 307 16.53 6.97 9.63
N PRO A 308 17.75 6.97 9.08
CA PRO A 308 18.46 8.19 8.79
C PRO A 308 17.71 9.10 7.78
N ARG A 309 17.74 10.42 8.03
CA ARG A 309 17.00 11.41 7.23
C ARG A 309 17.80 11.83 6.00
N TRP A 310 17.19 11.73 4.82
CA TRP A 310 17.83 12.05 3.54
C TRP A 310 18.32 13.49 3.37
N SER A 311 17.81 14.43 4.18
CA SER A 311 18.24 15.82 4.18
C SER A 311 19.38 16.10 5.16
N SER A 312 19.86 15.10 5.91
CA SER A 312 20.98 15.23 6.84
C SER A 312 22.32 15.28 6.12
N ASN A 313 23.31 15.97 6.71
CA ASN A 313 24.68 15.98 6.19
C ASN A 313 25.45 14.69 6.57
N GLU A 314 25.12 14.11 7.70
CA GLU A 314 25.69 12.85 8.18
C GLU A 314 24.62 11.76 8.11
N ASN A 315 25.03 10.54 7.73
CA ASN A 315 24.17 9.37 7.65
C ASN A 315 22.83 9.71 6.95
N CYS A 316 22.86 10.02 5.66
CA CYS A 316 21.68 10.50 4.95
C CYS A 316 20.92 9.37 4.22
N CYS A 317 21.33 8.11 4.37
CA CYS A 317 20.74 6.99 3.66
C CYS A 317 20.36 5.85 4.60
N PRO A 318 19.14 5.26 4.48
CA PRO A 318 18.77 4.09 5.27
C PRO A 318 19.49 2.81 4.84
N LEU A 319 20.15 2.79 3.67
CA LEU A 319 20.72 1.59 3.05
C LEU A 319 22.26 1.58 2.95
N CYS A 320 22.93 2.70 3.22
CA CYS A 320 24.38 2.77 3.25
C CYS A 320 24.86 3.95 4.11
N PRO A 321 26.16 4.02 4.45
CA PRO A 321 26.73 5.13 5.23
C PRO A 321 27.00 6.39 4.40
N ALA A 322 26.22 6.65 3.34
CA ALA A 322 26.39 7.85 2.52
C ALA A 322 26.10 9.14 3.33
N THR A 323 26.80 10.20 2.95
CA THR A 323 26.74 11.53 3.58
C THR A 323 26.18 12.58 2.61
N GLY A 324 25.68 13.69 3.14
CA GLY A 324 25.25 14.87 2.38
C GLY A 324 26.40 15.73 1.86
N SER A 325 27.59 15.58 2.44
CA SER A 325 28.80 16.35 2.13
C SER A 325 30.03 15.43 1.96
N GLY A 326 31.18 16.03 1.64
CA GLY A 326 32.44 15.30 1.38
C GLY A 326 32.55 14.81 -0.07
N ALA A 327 33.73 14.35 -0.49
CA ALA A 327 33.96 13.91 -1.87
C ALA A 327 33.72 12.40 -2.08
N ALA A 328 34.10 11.57 -1.10
CA ALA A 328 34.09 10.11 -1.25
C ALA A 328 32.72 9.47 -0.96
N MET A 329 32.16 9.72 0.22
CA MET A 329 30.91 9.11 0.71
C MET A 329 29.64 9.87 0.35
N ASN A 330 29.76 10.94 -0.43
CA ASN A 330 28.62 11.78 -0.77
C ASN A 330 27.61 11.01 -1.63
N TRP A 331 26.32 11.14 -1.31
CA TRP A 331 25.25 10.52 -2.08
C TRP A 331 25.23 10.96 -3.56
N ARG A 332 25.82 12.13 -3.89
CA ARG A 332 26.01 12.63 -5.27
C ARG A 332 27.13 11.93 -6.04
N ASN A 333 27.92 11.05 -5.41
CA ASN A 333 28.91 10.25 -6.10
C ASN A 333 28.22 9.08 -6.82
N PHE A 334 27.80 9.32 -8.06
CA PHE A 334 27.03 8.37 -8.89
C PHE A 334 27.89 7.40 -9.70
N ARG A 335 29.17 7.21 -9.34
CA ARG A 335 30.03 6.19 -9.98
C ARG A 335 29.67 4.81 -9.44
N GLU A 336 29.71 3.78 -10.28
CA GLU A 336 29.55 2.39 -9.82
C GLU A 336 30.63 1.97 -8.82
N THR A 337 31.80 2.61 -8.89
CA THR A 337 32.93 2.42 -7.97
C THR A 337 32.87 3.34 -6.76
N ALA A 338 31.76 4.04 -6.52
CA ALA A 338 31.64 4.90 -5.36
C ALA A 338 31.74 4.07 -4.05
N PRO A 339 32.48 4.52 -3.03
CA PRO A 339 32.70 3.74 -1.82
C PRO A 339 31.42 3.28 -1.11
N TRP A 340 30.36 4.10 -1.12
CA TRP A 340 29.08 3.74 -0.51
C TRP A 340 28.42 2.51 -1.14
N VAL A 341 28.72 2.19 -2.40
CA VAL A 341 28.17 1.00 -3.09
C VAL A 341 28.67 -0.28 -2.41
N GLY A 342 29.97 -0.35 -2.12
CA GLY A 342 30.58 -1.49 -1.41
C GLY A 342 30.23 -1.55 0.08
N LEU A 343 29.71 -0.46 0.63
CA LEU A 343 29.34 -0.32 2.04
C LEU A 343 27.81 -0.35 2.26
N CYS A 344 27.04 -0.80 1.27
CA CYS A 344 25.60 -1.04 1.47
C CYS A 344 25.38 -2.02 2.63
N TRP A 345 24.38 -1.73 3.44
CA TRP A 345 24.13 -2.47 4.67
C TRP A 345 23.82 -3.95 4.40
N ARG A 346 24.54 -4.82 5.13
CA ARG A 346 24.18 -6.22 5.40
C ARG A 346 23.63 -6.36 6.82
N PRO A 347 22.85 -7.41 7.13
CA PRO A 347 22.26 -7.61 8.46
C PRO A 347 23.27 -7.46 9.60
N ALA A 348 24.43 -8.13 9.53
CA ALA A 348 25.44 -8.05 10.58
C ALA A 348 26.05 -6.65 10.70
N SER A 349 26.46 -6.05 9.57
CA SER A 349 27.06 -4.69 9.57
C SER A 349 26.10 -3.62 10.08
N TRP A 350 24.80 -3.75 9.76
CA TRP A 350 23.79 -2.80 10.21
C TRP A 350 23.47 -2.96 11.70
N ARG A 351 23.42 -4.21 12.20
CA ARG A 351 23.24 -4.46 13.63
C ARG A 351 24.43 -3.94 14.46
N ALA A 352 25.64 -3.99 13.90
CA ALA A 352 26.82 -3.43 14.52
C ALA A 352 26.89 -1.89 14.45
N PHE A 353 26.10 -1.25 13.59
CA PHE A 353 26.08 0.20 13.45
C PHE A 353 25.51 0.87 14.72
N PRO A 354 26.27 1.75 15.41
CA PRO A 354 25.83 2.35 16.66
C PRO A 354 24.59 3.26 16.52
N GLU A 355 24.46 3.96 15.40
CA GLU A 355 23.34 4.89 15.14
C GLU A 355 22.19 4.22 14.38
N ARG A 356 22.14 2.89 14.32
CA ARG A 356 21.02 2.16 13.71
C ARG A 356 19.71 2.52 14.39
N SER A 357 18.60 2.35 13.67
CA SER A 357 17.28 2.52 14.23
C SER A 357 17.03 1.59 15.42
N LYS A 358 16.39 2.13 16.46
CA LYS A 358 15.90 1.40 17.63
C LYS A 358 14.43 1.00 17.52
N CYS A 359 13.80 1.22 16.37
CA CYS A 359 12.40 0.86 16.15
C CYS A 359 12.20 -0.65 16.42
N PRO A 360 11.17 -1.06 17.20
CA PRO A 360 10.92 -2.45 17.57
C PRO A 360 10.76 -3.41 16.38
N LEU A 361 10.40 -2.91 15.19
CA LEU A 361 10.33 -3.74 13.99
C LEU A 361 11.67 -4.38 13.62
N PHE A 362 12.79 -3.74 13.95
CA PHE A 362 14.12 -4.28 13.65
C PHE A 362 14.59 -5.38 14.61
N ASP A 363 13.81 -5.65 15.65
CA ASP A 363 14.01 -6.80 16.53
C ASP A 363 13.21 -8.04 16.09
N ILE A 364 12.40 -7.93 15.03
CA ILE A 364 11.73 -9.09 14.44
C ILE A 364 12.83 -9.98 13.83
N PRO A 365 12.77 -11.32 14.01
CA PRO A 365 13.68 -12.23 13.33
C PRO A 365 13.71 -11.97 11.82
N ALA A 366 14.90 -12.08 11.23
CA ALA A 366 15.19 -11.76 9.84
C ALA A 366 15.06 -10.29 9.39
N VAL A 367 14.67 -9.35 10.25
CA VAL A 367 14.57 -7.92 9.89
C VAL A 367 15.86 -7.17 10.23
N SER A 368 16.26 -6.25 9.35
CA SER A 368 17.40 -5.33 9.52
C SER A 368 17.23 -4.11 8.61
N GLY A 369 18.19 -3.17 8.63
CA GLY A 369 18.24 -2.07 7.66
C GLY A 369 18.29 -2.53 6.20
N ALA A 370 18.83 -3.73 5.93
CA ALA A 370 18.86 -4.31 4.59
C ALA A 370 17.48 -4.78 4.09
N THR A 371 16.49 -4.88 4.99
CA THR A 371 15.08 -5.21 4.69
C THR A 371 14.33 -3.99 4.12
N VAL A 372 14.88 -2.78 4.22
CA VAL A 372 14.28 -1.58 3.67
C VAL A 372 14.30 -1.64 2.14
N ALA A 373 13.13 -1.51 1.53
CA ALA A 373 13.01 -1.37 0.08
C ALA A 373 12.67 0.07 -0.26
N VAL A 374 13.60 0.74 -0.93
CA VAL A 374 13.36 2.10 -1.43
C VAL A 374 12.19 2.10 -2.39
N ASP A 375 11.24 3.00 -2.16
CA ASP A 375 10.19 3.24 -3.13
C ASP A 375 10.74 3.90 -4.41
N TYR A 376 10.84 3.08 -5.46
CA TYR A 376 11.21 3.52 -6.79
C TYR A 376 10.22 4.57 -7.33
N MET A 377 8.93 4.47 -7.04
CA MET A 377 7.93 5.42 -7.54
C MET A 377 8.16 6.82 -6.98
N HIS A 378 8.31 6.97 -5.66
CA HIS A 378 8.57 8.25 -5.03
C HIS A 378 9.98 8.80 -5.31
N SER A 379 10.96 7.91 -5.53
CA SER A 379 12.36 8.29 -5.76
C SER A 379 12.64 8.69 -7.20
N LYS A 380 12.10 7.92 -8.16
CA LYS A 380 12.26 8.13 -9.60
C LYS A 380 11.25 9.13 -10.13
N TYR A 381 9.97 8.75 -10.19
CA TYR A 381 8.93 9.55 -10.87
C TYR A 381 8.57 10.81 -10.09
N LEU A 382 8.33 10.71 -8.78
CA LEU A 382 8.02 11.89 -7.93
C LEU A 382 9.28 12.55 -7.35
N GLY A 383 10.45 12.10 -7.78
CA GLY A 383 11.76 12.57 -7.36
C GLY A 383 12.56 13.06 -8.56
N SER A 384 13.53 12.25 -9.02
CA SER A 384 14.50 12.66 -10.05
C SER A 384 13.83 13.15 -11.34
N ASP A 385 12.85 12.43 -11.85
CA ASP A 385 12.27 12.69 -13.18
C ASP A 385 11.52 14.02 -13.21
N MET A 386 10.86 14.39 -12.11
CA MET A 386 10.19 15.68 -12.02
C MET A 386 11.14 16.86 -12.16
N TYR A 387 12.37 16.75 -11.65
CA TYR A 387 13.38 17.81 -11.78
C TYR A 387 14.03 17.79 -13.16
N VAL A 388 14.31 16.61 -13.72
CA VAL A 388 14.82 16.48 -15.09
C VAL A 388 13.81 17.07 -16.08
N TYR A 389 12.61 16.50 -16.15
CA TYR A 389 11.62 16.93 -17.15
C TYR A 389 11.17 18.38 -16.91
N GLY A 390 10.99 18.78 -15.65
CA GLY A 390 10.66 20.17 -15.32
C GLY A 390 11.74 21.15 -15.77
N GLY A 391 13.02 20.80 -15.57
CA GLY A 391 14.17 21.58 -16.04
C GLY A 391 14.26 21.63 -17.56
N LEU A 392 14.04 20.52 -18.25
CA LEU A 392 14.09 20.46 -19.72
C LEU A 392 12.94 21.23 -20.37
N PHE A 393 11.70 21.12 -19.86
CA PHE A 393 10.60 21.95 -20.36
C PHE A 393 10.87 23.44 -20.14
N TYR A 394 11.45 23.82 -18.99
CA TYR A 394 11.89 25.19 -18.76
C TYR A 394 12.94 25.61 -19.81
N TYR A 395 13.98 24.80 -19.98
CA TYR A 395 15.05 25.09 -20.93
C TYR A 395 14.51 25.27 -22.36
N MET A 396 13.64 24.36 -22.79
CA MET A 396 13.01 24.41 -24.11
C MET A 396 12.18 25.68 -24.30
N CYS A 397 11.35 26.04 -23.32
CA CYS A 397 10.44 27.17 -23.44
C CYS A 397 11.14 28.53 -23.34
N PHE A 398 12.20 28.65 -22.53
CA PHE A 398 12.82 29.94 -22.20
C PHE A 398 14.13 30.22 -22.93
N TYR A 399 14.87 29.19 -23.36
CA TYR A 399 16.22 29.37 -23.93
C TYR A 399 16.43 28.71 -25.30
N LEU A 400 15.76 27.58 -25.58
CA LEU A 400 16.02 26.82 -26.81
C LEU A 400 15.14 27.22 -28.00
N MET A 401 13.83 27.35 -27.77
CA MET A 401 12.86 27.70 -28.81
C MET A 401 12.72 29.22 -28.92
N THR A 402 12.34 29.71 -30.11
CA THR A 402 12.43 31.13 -30.47
C THR A 402 11.22 31.98 -30.09
N ASP A 403 10.04 31.37 -29.89
CA ASP A 403 8.83 32.14 -29.56
C ASP A 403 8.76 32.49 -28.07
N THR A 404 7.67 33.16 -27.66
CA THR A 404 7.43 33.40 -26.23
C THR A 404 7.32 32.07 -25.46
N PRO A 405 7.70 32.01 -24.17
CA PRO A 405 7.66 30.76 -23.39
C PRO A 405 6.29 30.08 -23.39
N GLN A 406 5.20 30.86 -23.36
CA GLN A 406 3.85 30.32 -23.41
C GLN A 406 3.49 29.76 -24.80
N ALA A 407 3.93 30.40 -25.89
CA ALA A 407 3.74 29.88 -27.25
C ALA A 407 4.55 28.59 -27.47
N ASN A 408 5.82 28.56 -27.04
CA ASN A 408 6.67 27.38 -27.06
C ASN A 408 6.02 26.19 -26.32
N LEU A 409 5.45 26.44 -25.13
CA LEU A 409 4.74 25.42 -24.38
C LEU A 409 3.53 24.86 -25.12
N LEU A 410 2.76 25.69 -25.83
CA LEU A 410 1.60 25.22 -26.60
C LEU A 410 2.02 24.35 -27.78
N THR A 411 3.13 24.70 -28.45
CA THR A 411 3.75 23.87 -29.49
C THR A 411 4.20 22.53 -28.92
N ILE A 412 4.97 22.54 -27.83
CA ILE A 412 5.40 21.32 -27.12
C ILE A 412 4.20 20.48 -26.72
N TRP A 413 3.12 21.10 -26.22
CA TRP A 413 1.94 20.37 -25.79
C TRP A 413 1.24 19.65 -26.94
N SER A 414 1.05 20.34 -28.08
CA SER A 414 0.48 19.73 -29.29
C SER A 414 1.27 18.50 -29.74
N GLU A 415 2.60 18.62 -29.76
CA GLU A 415 3.49 17.51 -30.12
C GLU A 415 3.47 16.38 -29.10
N LEU A 416 3.40 16.71 -27.81
CA LEU A 416 3.30 15.73 -26.74
C LEU A 416 2.01 14.91 -26.86
N GLN A 417 0.89 15.53 -27.24
CA GLN A 417 -0.37 14.82 -27.48
C GLN A 417 -0.25 13.84 -28.65
N GLU A 418 0.44 14.24 -29.72
CA GLU A 418 0.67 13.37 -30.87
C GLU A 418 1.61 12.21 -30.51
N LEU A 419 2.70 12.48 -29.79
CA LEU A 419 3.62 11.45 -29.29
C LEU A 419 2.90 10.47 -28.36
N TYR A 420 2.03 10.95 -27.48
CA TYR A 420 1.21 10.06 -26.64
C TYR A 420 0.32 9.13 -27.46
N ARG A 421 -0.24 9.62 -28.58
CA ARG A 421 -1.06 8.81 -29.49
C ARG A 421 -0.20 7.77 -30.20
N LEU A 422 0.91 8.19 -30.80
CA LEU A 422 1.83 7.34 -31.56
C LEU A 422 2.46 6.24 -30.70
N LEU A 423 2.87 6.58 -29.48
CA LEU A 423 3.56 5.66 -28.57
C LEU A 423 2.59 4.84 -27.69
N GLY A 424 1.28 5.01 -27.84
CA GLY A 424 0.29 4.26 -27.06
C GLY A 424 0.36 4.51 -25.55
N VAL A 425 0.81 5.69 -25.11
CA VAL A 425 0.99 5.98 -23.68
C VAL A 425 -0.34 5.89 -22.95
N LYS A 426 -0.45 5.06 -21.91
CA LYS A 426 -1.70 4.85 -21.17
C LYS A 426 -2.02 5.99 -20.21
N HIS A 427 -1.02 6.42 -19.44
CA HIS A 427 -1.17 7.44 -18.41
C HIS A 427 -0.59 8.76 -18.89
N ARG A 428 -1.46 9.66 -19.32
CA ARG A 428 -1.11 10.94 -19.96
C ARG A 428 -1.48 12.09 -19.05
N TYR A 429 -0.75 13.19 -19.17
CA TYR A 429 -1.26 14.48 -18.71
C TYR A 429 -2.54 14.83 -19.47
N ALA A 430 -3.58 15.26 -18.77
CA ALA A 430 -4.81 15.75 -19.39
C ALA A 430 -4.66 17.20 -19.88
N TYR A 431 -3.87 18.00 -19.16
CA TYR A 431 -3.61 19.40 -19.45
C TYR A 431 -2.14 19.71 -19.18
N PHE A 432 -1.44 20.27 -20.18
CA PHE A 432 -0.03 20.67 -20.09
C PHE A 432 0.22 22.02 -20.75
N ASN A 433 -0.71 22.96 -20.61
CA ASN A 433 -0.72 24.24 -21.33
C ASN A 433 -0.41 25.45 -20.44
N ARG A 434 0.12 25.24 -19.23
CA ARG A 434 0.44 26.31 -18.28
C ARG A 434 1.89 26.20 -17.81
N LEU A 435 2.64 27.29 -17.88
CA LEU A 435 4.03 27.34 -17.38
C LEU A 435 4.15 26.91 -15.91
N THR A 436 3.10 27.13 -15.10
CA THR A 436 3.06 26.69 -13.69
C THR A 436 3.10 25.17 -13.47
N MET A 437 3.05 24.38 -14.55
CA MET A 437 3.29 22.95 -14.52
C MET A 437 4.73 22.60 -14.16
N PHE A 438 5.71 23.47 -14.45
CA PHE A 438 7.12 23.24 -14.12
C PHE A 438 7.82 24.48 -13.54
N VAL A 439 7.29 25.69 -13.77
CA VAL A 439 7.75 26.93 -13.13
C VAL A 439 7.18 27.04 -11.71
N ARG A 440 8.07 27.21 -10.72
CA ARG A 440 7.71 27.37 -9.32
C ARG A 440 7.84 28.83 -8.88
N LYS A 441 7.16 29.19 -7.80
CA LYS A 441 7.34 30.49 -7.13
C LYS A 441 8.74 30.64 -6.53
N SER A 442 9.33 29.53 -6.07
CA SER A 442 10.67 29.49 -5.49
C SER A 442 11.32 28.12 -5.73
N GLY A 443 12.66 28.14 -5.79
CA GLY A 443 13.49 26.96 -6.04
C GLY A 443 13.53 26.52 -7.51
N PRO A 444 14.25 25.42 -7.78
CA PRO A 444 14.46 24.93 -9.15
C PRO A 444 13.15 24.51 -9.83
N PRO A 445 13.06 24.59 -11.17
CA PRO A 445 11.95 24.04 -11.92
C PRO A 445 11.68 22.58 -11.53
N LYS A 446 10.39 22.27 -11.34
CA LYS A 446 9.94 20.93 -10.95
C LYS A 446 8.59 20.68 -11.56
N LEU A 447 8.50 19.63 -12.35
CA LEU A 447 7.27 19.17 -12.97
C LEU A 447 6.24 18.77 -11.89
N ARG A 448 5.00 19.23 -12.06
CA ARG A 448 3.83 18.79 -11.30
C ARG A 448 3.18 17.63 -12.01
N GLY A 449 2.65 16.66 -11.27
CA GLY A 449 1.88 15.55 -11.83
C GLY A 449 1.84 14.35 -10.89
N ARG A 450 1.06 13.34 -11.27
CA ARG A 450 1.03 12.03 -10.60
C ARG A 450 2.16 11.16 -11.12
N ALA A 451 2.62 10.20 -10.31
CA ALA A 451 3.73 9.33 -10.66
C ALA A 451 3.52 8.61 -12.00
N ALA A 452 2.30 8.11 -12.25
CA ALA A 452 1.96 7.43 -13.50
C ALA A 452 2.02 8.35 -14.72
N GLU A 453 1.69 9.64 -14.58
CA GLU A 453 1.78 10.63 -15.66
C GLU A 453 3.24 10.97 -15.96
N VAL A 454 4.07 11.12 -14.91
CA VAL A 454 5.51 11.36 -15.07
C VAL A 454 6.21 10.14 -15.68
N LYS A 455 5.87 8.91 -15.26
CA LYS A 455 6.36 7.69 -15.91
C LYS A 455 6.02 7.68 -17.41
N GLY A 456 4.78 8.04 -17.75
CA GLY A 456 4.30 8.11 -19.13
C GLY A 456 5.03 9.12 -20.02
N LEU A 457 5.82 10.03 -19.46
CA LEU A 457 6.59 11.03 -20.21
C LEU A 457 7.94 10.55 -20.72
N ALA A 458 8.48 9.42 -20.26
CA ALA A 458 9.86 9.05 -20.56
C ALA A 458 10.18 9.05 -22.07
N LEU A 459 9.48 8.25 -22.86
CA LEU A 459 9.67 8.19 -24.31
C LEU A 459 9.24 9.48 -25.04
N PRO A 460 8.08 10.10 -24.76
CA PRO A 460 7.74 11.37 -25.38
C PRO A 460 8.77 12.49 -25.14
N MET A 461 9.33 12.59 -23.93
CA MET A 461 10.36 13.57 -23.61
C MET A 461 11.66 13.31 -24.39
N LEU A 462 12.05 12.05 -24.57
CA LEU A 462 13.19 11.69 -25.42
C LEU A 462 12.98 12.19 -26.86
N HIS A 463 11.83 11.90 -27.47
CA HIS A 463 11.54 12.33 -28.84
C HIS A 463 11.44 13.86 -29.00
N LEU A 464 10.82 14.54 -28.03
CA LEU A 464 10.80 16.00 -28.00
C LEU A 464 12.22 16.57 -27.93
N TRP A 465 13.06 16.02 -27.06
CA TRP A 465 14.44 16.49 -26.95
C TRP A 465 15.23 16.25 -28.25
N GLU A 466 15.14 15.06 -28.84
CA GLU A 466 15.79 14.72 -30.12
C GLU A 466 15.43 15.69 -31.24
N LYS A 467 14.19 16.16 -31.28
CA LYS A 467 13.72 17.11 -32.29
C LYS A 467 14.35 18.50 -32.14
N TYR A 468 14.44 19.01 -30.93
CA TYR A 468 14.79 20.42 -30.68
C TYR A 468 16.27 20.63 -30.32
N MET A 469 16.99 19.58 -29.93
CA MET A 469 18.35 19.72 -29.46
C MET A 469 19.32 20.22 -30.55
N ASN A 470 20.32 21.00 -30.15
CA ASN A 470 21.47 21.30 -31.00
C ASN A 470 22.53 20.21 -30.85
N GLY A 471 22.69 19.37 -31.88
CA GLY A 471 23.66 18.28 -31.91
C GLY A 471 25.13 18.70 -31.80
N GLN A 472 25.45 19.98 -32.03
CA GLN A 472 26.82 20.51 -31.88
C GLN A 472 27.19 20.80 -30.42
N LEU A 473 26.20 21.01 -29.54
CA LEU A 473 26.44 21.29 -28.13
C LEU A 473 26.66 20.01 -27.32
N GLN A 474 27.79 19.93 -26.61
CA GLN A 474 28.11 18.78 -25.76
C GLN A 474 27.03 18.54 -24.69
N LEU A 475 26.57 19.60 -24.03
CA LEU A 475 25.50 19.52 -23.02
C LEU A 475 24.23 18.87 -23.60
N HIS A 476 23.84 19.22 -24.82
CA HIS A 476 22.64 18.67 -25.45
C HIS A 476 22.77 17.18 -25.77
N ARG A 477 23.96 16.75 -26.22
CA ARG A 477 24.27 15.33 -26.43
C ARG A 477 24.28 14.56 -25.11
N MET A 478 24.75 15.18 -24.02
CA MET A 478 24.70 14.59 -22.67
C MET A 478 23.27 14.43 -22.18
N ILE A 479 22.41 15.45 -22.35
CA ILE A 479 20.98 15.35 -22.00
C ILE A 479 20.30 14.26 -22.84
N LEU A 480 20.61 14.16 -24.13
CA LEU A 480 20.09 13.09 -24.98
C LEU A 480 20.49 11.71 -24.45
N ALA A 481 21.77 11.51 -24.12
CA ALA A 481 22.27 10.25 -23.56
C ALA A 481 21.61 9.93 -22.21
N MET A 482 21.41 10.93 -21.34
CA MET A 482 20.69 10.80 -20.07
C MET A 482 19.24 10.35 -20.28
N LEU A 483 18.52 10.93 -21.25
CA LEU A 483 17.15 10.55 -21.57
C LEU A 483 17.07 9.13 -22.14
N LYS A 484 18.06 8.70 -22.93
CA LYS A 484 18.13 7.33 -23.47
C LYS A 484 18.34 6.28 -22.38
N THR A 485 19.26 6.52 -21.44
CA THR A 485 19.48 5.60 -20.30
C THR A 485 18.28 5.59 -19.37
N ASN A 486 17.67 6.75 -19.14
CA ASN A 486 16.40 6.86 -18.44
C ASN A 486 15.28 6.03 -19.09
N CYS A 487 15.08 6.14 -20.42
CA CYS A 487 14.09 5.33 -21.14
C CYS A 487 14.41 3.84 -21.13
N THR A 488 15.70 3.46 -21.16
CA THR A 488 16.12 2.06 -21.08
C THR A 488 15.62 1.41 -19.78
N MET A 489 15.70 2.12 -18.66
CA MET A 489 15.15 1.63 -17.38
C MET A 489 13.63 1.38 -17.47
N GLU A 490 12.88 2.30 -18.07
CA GLU A 490 11.42 2.18 -18.20
C GLU A 490 11.01 1.04 -19.14
N LEU A 491 11.73 0.86 -20.25
CA LEU A 491 11.48 -0.23 -21.19
C LEU A 491 11.71 -1.60 -20.53
N LEU A 492 12.78 -1.76 -19.75
CA LEU A 492 13.04 -3.00 -19.01
C LEU A 492 11.95 -3.27 -17.94
N LEU A 493 11.49 -2.24 -17.23
CA LEU A 493 10.37 -2.39 -16.28
C LEU A 493 9.06 -2.78 -16.97
N ASP A 494 8.82 -2.33 -18.19
CA ASP A 494 7.61 -2.68 -18.94
C ASP A 494 7.73 -4.04 -19.63
N GLU A 495 8.93 -4.44 -20.09
CA GLU A 495 9.22 -5.76 -20.66
C GLU A 495 9.05 -6.87 -19.62
N TYR A 496 9.62 -6.70 -18.42
CA TYR A 496 9.57 -7.69 -17.33
C TYR A 496 8.51 -7.33 -16.28
N ARG A 497 7.36 -6.81 -16.72
CA ARG A 497 6.33 -6.26 -15.83
C ARG A 497 5.64 -7.27 -14.91
N ASP A 498 5.59 -8.53 -15.35
CA ASP A 498 4.87 -9.63 -14.71
C ASP A 498 5.84 -10.63 -14.05
N GLU A 499 7.15 -10.34 -14.09
CA GLU A 499 8.21 -11.15 -13.49
C GLU A 499 8.61 -10.62 -12.11
N ASP A 500 8.85 -11.54 -11.17
CA ASP A 500 9.28 -11.18 -9.81
C ASP A 500 10.75 -10.68 -9.78
N PHE A 501 11.55 -11.06 -10.79
CA PHE A 501 12.97 -10.75 -10.90
C PHE A 501 13.34 -10.45 -12.35
N PHE A 502 14.31 -9.57 -12.57
CA PHE A 502 14.90 -9.44 -13.89
C PHE A 502 15.82 -10.62 -14.20
N PRO A 503 15.85 -11.11 -15.45
CA PRO A 503 16.96 -11.93 -15.93
C PRO A 503 18.28 -11.21 -15.69
N GLN A 504 19.36 -11.96 -15.43
CA GLN A 504 20.65 -11.38 -15.05
C GLN A 504 21.17 -10.34 -16.05
N ALA A 505 20.99 -10.57 -17.35
CA ALA A 505 21.37 -9.61 -18.40
C ALA A 505 20.57 -8.30 -18.30
N ALA A 506 19.25 -8.39 -18.15
CA ALA A 506 18.37 -7.24 -17.97
C ALA A 506 18.68 -6.49 -16.66
N ALA A 507 18.98 -7.20 -15.57
CA ALA A 507 19.40 -6.60 -14.30
C ALA A 507 20.70 -5.80 -14.44
N ASN A 508 21.70 -6.36 -15.14
CA ASN A 508 22.96 -5.67 -15.41
C ASN A 508 22.74 -4.42 -16.29
N GLN A 509 21.91 -4.54 -17.32
CA GLN A 509 21.56 -3.42 -18.19
C GLN A 509 20.80 -2.32 -17.43
N PHE A 510 19.84 -2.69 -16.58
CA PHE A 510 19.10 -1.75 -15.74
C PHE A 510 20.03 -1.01 -14.78
N LYS A 511 20.93 -1.73 -14.11
CA LYS A 511 21.96 -1.15 -13.23
C LYS A 511 22.85 -0.18 -14.00
N ALA A 512 23.42 -0.60 -15.12
CA ALA A 512 24.29 0.25 -15.94
C ALA A 512 23.57 1.53 -16.39
N ALA A 513 22.32 1.39 -16.88
CA ALA A 513 21.50 2.53 -17.28
C ALA A 513 21.23 3.48 -16.11
N ALA A 514 20.92 2.97 -14.91
CA ALA A 514 20.66 3.80 -13.74
C ALA A 514 21.89 4.61 -13.30
N PHE A 515 23.07 3.99 -13.22
CA PHE A 515 24.30 4.67 -12.84
C PHE A 515 24.75 5.68 -13.91
N GLN A 516 24.66 5.33 -15.18
CA GLN A 516 24.96 6.25 -16.28
C GLN A 516 24.00 7.44 -16.31
N MET A 517 22.69 7.19 -16.16
CA MET A 517 21.68 8.24 -16.05
C MET A 517 21.98 9.17 -14.88
N ALA A 518 22.25 8.62 -13.69
CA ALA A 518 22.51 9.44 -12.50
C ALA A 518 23.80 10.26 -12.64
N HIS A 519 24.86 9.68 -13.22
CA HIS A 519 26.10 10.39 -13.48
C HIS A 519 25.90 11.56 -14.45
N LEU A 520 25.22 11.33 -15.59
CA LEU A 520 24.92 12.37 -16.57
C LEU A 520 23.98 13.45 -15.98
N HIS A 521 22.99 13.06 -15.18
CA HIS A 521 22.11 13.99 -14.48
C HIS A 521 22.90 14.88 -13.52
N GLY A 522 23.85 14.32 -12.76
CA GLY A 522 24.76 15.09 -11.91
C GLY A 522 25.53 16.16 -12.71
N LEU A 523 26.17 15.75 -13.81
CA LEU A 523 26.95 16.67 -14.65
C LEU A 523 26.09 17.77 -15.29
N VAL A 524 24.89 17.43 -15.77
CA VAL A 524 23.94 18.40 -16.33
C VAL A 524 23.50 19.39 -15.25
N ALA A 525 23.20 18.91 -14.04
CA ALA A 525 22.77 19.77 -12.93
C ALA A 525 23.90 20.73 -12.49
N ASP A 526 25.13 20.23 -12.41
CA ASP A 526 26.29 21.03 -12.04
C ASP A 526 26.56 22.13 -13.08
N HIS A 527 26.46 21.80 -14.39
CA HIS A 527 26.59 22.81 -15.45
C HIS A 527 25.62 23.99 -15.27
N PHE A 528 24.35 23.73 -14.92
CA PHE A 528 23.35 24.79 -14.73
C PHE A 528 23.44 25.47 -13.36
N HIS A 529 24.01 24.83 -12.34
CA HIS A 529 24.28 25.48 -11.06
C HIS A 529 25.36 26.57 -11.16
N GLU A 530 26.30 26.43 -12.09
CA GLU A 530 27.38 27.39 -12.32
C GLU A 530 26.95 28.62 -13.14
N GLN A 531 25.74 28.64 -13.69
CA GLN A 531 25.22 29.75 -14.50
C GLN A 531 24.42 30.73 -13.64
N GLU A 532 24.85 32.00 -13.55
CA GLU A 532 24.20 33.02 -12.71
C GLU A 532 22.77 33.36 -13.18
N ASP A 533 22.51 33.33 -14.50
CA ASP A 533 21.23 33.72 -15.10
C ASP A 533 20.29 32.54 -15.39
N CYS A 534 20.66 31.32 -14.98
CA CYS A 534 19.84 30.13 -15.19
C CYS A 534 19.31 29.64 -13.84
N PRO A 535 17.98 29.42 -13.70
CA PRO A 535 17.51 28.74 -12.49
C PRO A 535 18.15 27.34 -12.48
N TRP A 536 18.49 26.81 -11.31
CA TRP A 536 19.12 25.50 -11.12
C TRP A 536 18.38 24.34 -11.84
N LEU A 537 18.62 24.16 -13.14
CA LEU A 537 17.89 23.23 -14.00
C LEU A 537 18.35 21.80 -13.73
N CYS A 538 17.42 20.85 -13.86
CA CYS A 538 17.69 19.42 -13.64
C CYS A 538 18.35 19.16 -12.27
N HIS A 539 17.88 19.84 -11.23
CA HIS A 539 18.46 19.75 -9.89
C HIS A 539 18.42 18.32 -9.33
N THR A 540 19.58 17.80 -8.89
CA THR A 540 19.68 16.48 -8.27
C THR A 540 19.24 16.50 -6.80
N THR A 541 18.53 15.46 -6.35
CA THR A 541 18.16 15.27 -4.93
C THR A 541 18.61 13.90 -4.44
N ALA A 542 18.68 13.68 -3.13
CA ALA A 542 19.04 12.39 -2.53
C ALA A 542 18.16 11.23 -3.05
N LYS A 543 16.95 11.51 -3.54
CA LYS A 543 16.11 10.51 -4.21
C LYS A 543 16.77 9.87 -5.43
N LEU A 544 17.64 10.57 -6.15
CA LEU A 544 18.41 10.00 -7.25
C LEU A 544 19.38 8.91 -6.77
N HIS A 545 20.01 9.11 -5.61
CA HIS A 545 20.81 8.07 -4.96
C HIS A 545 19.96 6.88 -4.53
N MET A 546 18.72 7.12 -4.09
CA MET A 546 17.78 6.04 -3.74
C MET A 546 17.40 5.19 -4.97
N VAL A 547 17.27 5.79 -6.16
CA VAL A 547 17.10 5.04 -7.43
C VAL A 547 18.25 4.06 -7.68
N LEU A 548 19.49 4.44 -7.34
CA LEU A 548 20.65 3.56 -7.50
C LEU A 548 20.58 2.34 -6.57
N HIS A 549 20.07 2.50 -5.34
CA HIS A 549 19.80 1.35 -4.47
C HIS A 549 18.79 0.38 -5.08
N SER A 550 17.68 0.88 -5.65
CA SER A 550 16.73 0.02 -6.38
C SER A 550 17.40 -0.71 -7.55
N ALA A 551 18.30 -0.03 -8.26
CA ALA A 551 19.03 -0.61 -9.39
C ALA A 551 20.06 -1.68 -8.97
N LEU A 552 20.72 -1.51 -7.82
CA LEU A 552 21.61 -2.52 -7.23
C LEU A 552 20.87 -3.80 -6.85
N LEU A 553 19.60 -3.67 -6.44
CA LEU A 553 18.76 -4.79 -6.01
C LEU A 553 17.98 -5.47 -7.16
N ALA A 554 17.94 -4.87 -8.35
CA ALA A 554 17.07 -5.27 -9.46
C ALA A 554 17.24 -6.74 -9.93
N GLY A 555 18.43 -7.32 -9.74
CA GLY A 555 18.69 -8.74 -10.03
C GLY A 555 18.22 -9.73 -8.95
N THR A 556 17.83 -9.22 -7.78
CA THR A 556 17.37 -10.00 -6.62
C THR A 556 15.94 -9.67 -6.22
N VAL A 557 15.37 -8.57 -6.73
CA VAL A 557 13.96 -8.22 -6.65
C VAL A 557 13.65 -7.22 -7.76
N ASN A 558 12.59 -7.45 -8.54
CA ASN A 558 12.15 -6.48 -9.53
C ASN A 558 11.67 -5.20 -8.81
N PRO A 559 12.12 -3.98 -9.18
CA PRO A 559 11.65 -2.74 -8.57
C PRO A 559 10.11 -2.59 -8.55
N ARG A 560 9.40 -3.25 -9.47
CA ARG A 560 7.93 -3.29 -9.51
C ARG A 560 7.27 -4.08 -8.38
N LEU A 561 8.00 -4.99 -7.73
CA LEU A 561 7.47 -5.69 -6.55
C LEU A 561 7.51 -4.83 -5.29
N VAL A 562 8.35 -3.79 -5.28
CA VAL A 562 8.61 -3.00 -4.07
C VAL A 562 8.26 -1.52 -4.18
N TRP A 563 7.91 -1.03 -5.38
CA TRP A 563 7.40 0.32 -5.57
C TRP A 563 6.01 0.52 -4.93
N CYS A 564 5.65 1.76 -4.63
CA CYS A 564 4.42 2.03 -3.86
C CYS A 564 3.16 2.33 -4.69
N PHE A 565 3.08 1.97 -5.99
CA PHE A 565 1.84 2.22 -6.76
C PHE A 565 0.61 1.52 -6.19
N ALA A 566 0.73 0.23 -5.84
CA ALA A 566 -0.38 -0.52 -5.25
C ALA A 566 -0.70 -0.02 -3.82
N ASN A 567 0.33 0.38 -3.08
CA ASN A 567 0.19 0.98 -1.77
C ASN A 567 -0.55 2.33 -1.82
N GLU A 568 -0.21 3.22 -2.76
CA GLU A 568 -0.87 4.51 -2.98
C GLU A 568 -2.35 4.34 -3.35
N ASP A 569 -2.65 3.37 -4.22
CA ASP A 569 -4.03 3.02 -4.57
C ASP A 569 -4.80 2.52 -3.33
N PHE A 570 -4.16 1.67 -2.52
CA PHE A 570 -4.73 1.22 -1.25
C PHE A 570 -4.93 2.37 -0.25
N MET A 571 -4.02 3.36 -0.19
CA MET A 571 -4.20 4.59 0.61
C MET A 571 -5.43 5.38 0.14
N GLY A 572 -5.71 5.39 -1.16
CA GLY A 572 -6.94 5.95 -1.73
C GLY A 572 -8.21 5.26 -1.19
N ILE A 573 -8.17 3.93 -1.07
CA ILE A 573 -9.25 3.11 -0.51
C ILE A 573 -9.42 3.39 0.99
N THR A 574 -8.34 3.31 1.77
CA THR A 574 -8.39 3.53 3.23
C THR A 574 -8.84 4.94 3.57
N ARG A 575 -8.38 5.95 2.81
CA ARG A 575 -8.88 7.33 2.91
C ARG A 575 -10.40 7.40 2.75
N LYS A 576 -10.96 6.71 1.76
CA LYS A 576 -12.40 6.72 1.49
C LYS A 576 -13.20 6.12 2.64
N VAL A 577 -12.76 4.97 3.16
CA VAL A 577 -13.35 4.34 4.35
C VAL A 577 -13.24 5.28 5.56
N ALA A 578 -12.07 5.88 5.78
CA ALA A 578 -11.82 6.80 6.88
C ALA A 578 -12.72 8.04 6.82
N GLN A 579 -12.90 8.66 5.64
CA GLN A 579 -13.76 9.84 5.44
C GLN A 579 -15.22 9.58 5.85
N ASN A 580 -15.71 8.36 5.66
CA ASN A 580 -17.04 7.97 6.12
C ASN A 580 -17.08 7.64 7.62
N CYS A 581 -15.97 7.16 8.17
CA CYS A 581 -15.90 6.78 9.58
C CYS A 581 -15.70 7.97 10.53
N VAL A 582 -15.05 9.05 10.09
CA VAL A 582 -14.76 10.21 10.95
C VAL A 582 -15.98 11.09 11.25
N ARG A 583 -17.06 10.97 10.46
CA ARG A 583 -18.27 11.78 10.67
C ARG A 583 -18.94 11.38 11.99
N GLY A 584 -19.05 12.34 12.91
CA GLY A 584 -19.66 12.12 14.23
C GLY A 584 -18.85 11.23 15.18
N THR A 585 -17.58 10.93 14.85
CA THR A 585 -16.72 10.05 15.65
C THR A 585 -15.47 10.81 16.09
N LYS A 586 -15.02 10.63 17.33
CA LYS A 586 -13.75 11.20 17.80
C LYS A 586 -12.60 10.62 16.97
N ALA A 587 -11.57 11.42 16.68
CA ALA A 587 -10.46 10.99 15.82
C ALA A 587 -9.78 9.68 16.30
N ALA A 588 -9.61 9.50 17.62
CA ALA A 588 -9.06 8.27 18.19
C ALA A 588 -9.98 7.04 17.99
N ALA A 589 -11.30 7.23 17.94
CA ALA A 589 -12.26 6.14 17.74
C ALA A 589 -12.52 5.82 16.25
N ALA A 590 -12.05 6.67 15.32
CA ALA A 590 -12.28 6.50 13.90
C ALA A 590 -11.65 5.22 13.35
N ASN A 591 -10.46 4.84 13.85
CA ASN A 591 -9.74 3.64 13.45
C ASN A 591 -10.55 2.36 13.71
N THR A 592 -11.14 2.21 14.90
CA THR A 592 -11.94 1.02 15.24
C THR A 592 -13.11 0.82 14.28
N LYS A 593 -13.83 1.90 13.98
CA LYS A 593 -14.93 1.86 13.01
C LYS A 593 -14.42 1.54 11.59
N MET A 594 -13.31 2.15 11.19
CA MET A 594 -12.69 1.93 9.89
C MET A 594 -12.23 0.49 9.68
N LEU A 595 -11.62 -0.13 10.71
CA LEU A 595 -11.17 -1.52 10.64
C LEU A 595 -12.34 -2.51 10.55
N GLU A 596 -13.47 -2.26 11.21
CA GLU A 596 -14.65 -3.12 11.04
C GLU A 596 -15.23 -3.01 9.63
N HIS A 597 -15.31 -1.80 9.07
CA HIS A 597 -15.69 -1.61 7.67
C HIS A 597 -14.75 -2.35 6.72
N TRP A 598 -13.44 -2.18 6.89
CA TRP A 598 -12.43 -2.87 6.10
C TRP A 598 -12.55 -4.40 6.26
N ARG A 599 -12.72 -4.90 7.49
CA ARG A 599 -12.86 -6.33 7.77
C ARG A 599 -14.06 -6.93 7.06
N ILE A 600 -15.21 -6.25 7.08
CA ILE A 600 -16.41 -6.69 6.36
C ILE A 600 -16.16 -6.64 4.85
N GLY A 601 -15.63 -5.53 4.34
CA GLY A 601 -15.39 -5.35 2.90
C GLY A 601 -14.41 -6.37 2.34
N MET A 602 -13.31 -6.61 3.05
CA MET A 602 -12.33 -7.64 2.72
C MET A 602 -12.95 -9.03 2.86
N GLY A 603 -13.71 -9.32 3.92
CA GLY A 603 -14.38 -10.62 4.06
C GLY A 603 -15.36 -10.93 2.92
N LEU A 604 -16.12 -9.94 2.45
CA LEU A 604 -17.00 -10.06 1.29
C LEU A 604 -16.19 -10.33 0.01
N HIS A 605 -15.08 -9.61 -0.17
CA HIS A 605 -14.20 -9.79 -1.32
C HIS A 605 -13.52 -11.16 -1.34
N LEU A 606 -12.99 -11.62 -0.21
CA LEU A 606 -12.37 -12.94 -0.11
C LEU A 606 -13.38 -14.06 -0.38
N SER A 607 -14.62 -13.90 0.09
CA SER A 607 -15.70 -14.88 -0.11
C SER A 607 -16.22 -14.93 -1.55
N SER A 608 -15.95 -13.92 -2.39
CA SER A 608 -16.34 -13.95 -3.81
C SER A 608 -15.29 -14.61 -4.71
N VAL A 609 -14.12 -14.92 -4.15
CA VAL A 609 -13.05 -15.68 -4.82
C VAL A 609 -13.13 -17.18 -4.49
N GLU A 610 -13.84 -17.54 -3.40
CA GLU A 610 -14.28 -18.91 -3.11
C GLU A 610 -15.39 -19.34 -4.08
#